data_AF-A0A969BJR0-F1
#
_entry.id   AF-A0A969BJR0-F1
#
_cell.length_a   1.000
_cell.length_b   1.000
_cell.length_c   1.000
_cell.angle_alpha   90.00
_cell.angle_beta   90.00
_cell.angle_gamma   90.00
#
_symmetry.space_group_name_H-M   'P 1'
#
loop_
_entity.id
_entity.type
_entity.pdbx_description
1 polymer ?
#
loop_
_entity_poly.entity_id
_entity_poly.type
_entity_poly.pdbx_seq_one_letter_code
_entity_poly.pdbx_strand_id
1 'polypeptide(L)'
;MKMSSSPARPYLSVEKIAAWLFVAGVIVVSLIYFSDFLQPFVVAMMVWYFIYILKEFAGRIQIRGKRLPEWLLTTLAFIVIVLATFGVVEMVTYNLELIIIRFPAYIDSSRTLLESVRTIDGFEMVQERFIGRIEDFDFKPMLTSLLNGLSGIAGNIFMIIIYVGFMLAEEK
;
A
#
# COMPACT_ATOMS: atom_id res chain seq x y z
N MET A 1 61.36 -5.58 -29.77
CA MET A 1 60.45 -6.70 -29.47
C MET A 1 59.71 -6.35 -28.17
N LYS A 2 58.44 -5.94 -28.27
CA LYS A 2 57.66 -5.32 -27.19
C LYS A 2 56.91 -6.43 -26.44
N MET A 3 57.37 -6.81 -25.25
CA MET A 3 56.65 -7.79 -24.42
C MET A 3 55.35 -7.15 -23.92
N SER A 4 54.21 -7.74 -24.31
CA SER A 4 52.89 -7.31 -23.89
C SER A 4 52.68 -7.59 -22.41
N SER A 5 52.39 -6.55 -21.62
CA SER A 5 51.89 -6.66 -20.26
C SER A 5 50.50 -7.31 -20.26
N SER A 6 50.39 -8.50 -19.66
CA SER A 6 49.11 -9.17 -19.40
C SER A 6 48.32 -8.41 -18.33
N PRO A 7 47.02 -8.09 -18.53
CA PRO A 7 46.24 -7.42 -17.51
C PRO A 7 45.95 -8.38 -16.33
N ALA A 8 46.22 -7.93 -15.11
CA ALA A 8 45.86 -8.65 -13.89
C ALA A 8 44.33 -8.73 -13.79
N ARG A 9 43.77 -9.95 -13.79
CA ARG A 9 42.34 -10.17 -13.56
C ARG A 9 42.03 -9.91 -12.08
N PRO A 10 41.00 -9.13 -11.74
CA PRO A 10 40.63 -8.91 -10.35
C PRO A 10 40.00 -10.19 -9.82
N TYR A 11 40.78 -11.02 -9.12
CA TYR A 11 40.21 -12.11 -8.33
C TYR A 11 39.51 -11.47 -7.13
N LEU A 12 38.20 -11.66 -7.03
CA LEU A 12 37.48 -11.39 -5.78
C LEU A 12 38.05 -12.33 -4.72
N SER A 13 38.79 -11.77 -3.76
CA SER A 13 39.33 -12.57 -2.67
C SER A 13 38.19 -13.13 -1.82
N VAL A 14 38.34 -14.37 -1.35
CA VAL A 14 37.32 -15.06 -0.55
C VAL A 14 36.95 -14.25 0.69
N GLU A 15 37.90 -13.47 1.24
CA GLU A 15 37.63 -12.58 2.37
C GLU A 15 36.64 -11.47 2.02
N LYS A 16 36.71 -10.89 0.82
CA LYS A 16 35.77 -9.85 0.39
C LYS A 16 34.35 -10.40 0.24
N ILE A 17 34.23 -11.61 -0.30
CA ILE A 17 32.93 -12.28 -0.45
C ILE A 17 32.35 -12.61 0.94
N ALA A 18 33.16 -13.15 1.85
CA ALA A 18 32.76 -13.42 3.23
C ALA A 18 32.34 -12.15 3.98
N ALA A 19 33.09 -11.05 3.81
CA ALA A 19 32.75 -9.75 4.41
C ALA A 19 31.42 -9.21 3.87
N TRP A 20 31.18 -9.28 2.56
CA TRP A 20 29.90 -8.86 1.98
C TRP A 20 28.72 -9.70 2.47
N LEU A 21 28.88 -11.02 2.57
CA LEU A 21 27.85 -11.91 3.12
C LEU A 21 27.58 -11.61 4.59
N PHE A 22 28.61 -11.34 5.38
CA PHE A 22 28.45 -10.96 6.77
C PHE A 22 27.70 -9.64 6.92
N VAL A 23 28.10 -8.61 6.17
CA VAL A 23 27.42 -7.30 6.17
C VAL A 23 25.97 -7.43 5.71
N ALA A 24 25.72 -8.17 4.62
CA ALA A 24 24.36 -8.43 4.15
C ALA A 24 23.53 -9.16 5.21
N GLY A 25 24.10 -10.17 5.88
CA GLY A 25 23.44 -10.88 6.97
C GLY A 25 23.08 -9.96 8.14
N VAL A 26 24.00 -9.09 8.57
CA VAL A 26 23.75 -8.09 9.62
C VAL A 26 22.66 -7.12 9.21
N ILE A 27 22.66 -6.64 7.95
CA ILE A 27 21.61 -5.75 7.43
C ILE A 27 20.25 -6.46 7.45
N VAL A 28 20.15 -7.69 6.95
CA VAL A 28 18.89 -8.44 6.92
C VAL A 28 18.37 -8.69 8.33
N VAL A 29 19.22 -9.13 9.26
CA VAL A 29 18.86 -9.32 10.66
C VAL A 29 18.38 -8.01 11.27
N SER A 30 19.10 -6.91 11.04
CA SER A 30 18.69 -5.58 11.54
C SER A 30 17.34 -5.18 10.96
N LEU A 31 17.10 -5.39 9.67
CA LEU A 31 15.83 -5.03 9.03
C LEU A 31 14.65 -5.82 9.61
N ILE A 32 14.85 -7.08 10.00
CA ILE A 32 13.83 -7.90 10.66
C ILE A 32 13.54 -7.41 12.08
N TYR A 33 14.57 -7.11 12.87
CA TYR A 33 14.39 -6.67 14.26
C TYR A 33 13.90 -5.22 14.40
N PHE A 34 14.26 -4.35 13.45
CA PHE A 34 13.85 -2.95 13.41
C PHE A 34 12.67 -2.70 12.46
N SER A 35 12.03 -3.75 11.92
CA SER A 35 10.91 -3.61 10.97
C SER A 35 9.79 -2.74 11.55
N ASP A 36 9.44 -2.96 12.81
CA ASP A 36 8.34 -2.27 13.48
C ASP A 36 8.63 -0.78 13.69
N PHE A 37 9.91 -0.40 13.71
CA PHE A 37 10.36 0.98 13.79
C PHE A 37 10.46 1.64 12.41
N LEU A 38 10.88 0.89 11.38
CA LEU A 38 11.09 1.37 10.01
C LEU A 38 9.79 1.43 9.19
N GLN A 39 8.85 0.52 9.43
CA GLN A 39 7.55 0.51 8.75
C GLN A 39 6.78 1.84 8.93
N PRO A 40 6.60 2.40 10.14
CA PRO A 40 5.97 3.71 10.31
C PRO A 40 6.77 4.85 9.66
N PHE A 41 8.09 4.74 9.57
CA PHE A 41 8.92 5.74 8.89
C PHE A 41 8.63 5.83 7.39
N VAL A 42 8.45 4.70 6.71
CA VAL A 42 8.08 4.68 5.27
C VAL A 42 6.73 5.36 5.05
N VAL A 43 5.74 5.06 5.90
CA VAL A 43 4.41 5.71 5.82
C VAL A 43 4.52 7.21 6.09
N ALA A 44 5.31 7.60 7.09
CA ALA A 44 5.55 9.01 7.40
C ALA A 44 6.20 9.76 6.22
N MET A 45 7.15 9.14 5.52
CA MET A 45 7.74 9.71 4.31
C MET A 45 6.71 9.96 3.21
N MET A 46 5.78 9.02 3.01
CA MET A 46 4.68 9.18 2.05
C MET A 46 3.75 10.33 2.46
N VAL A 47 3.36 10.40 3.74
CA VAL A 47 2.50 11.46 4.26
C VAL A 47 3.18 12.82 4.13
N TRP A 48 4.45 12.92 4.51
CA TRP A 48 5.25 14.13 4.35
C TRP A 48 5.30 14.57 2.88
N TYR A 49 5.56 13.64 1.96
CA TYR A 49 5.58 13.93 0.53
C TYR A 49 4.22 14.43 0.01
N PHE A 50 3.11 13.86 0.49
CA PHE A 50 1.78 14.36 0.17
C PHE A 50 1.51 15.75 0.74
N ILE A 51 1.97 16.03 1.96
CA ILE A 51 1.88 17.38 2.54
C ILE A 51 2.65 18.37 1.66
N TYR A 52 3.86 18.02 1.24
CA TYR A 52 4.68 18.84 0.35
C TYR A 52 3.93 19.18 -0.96
N ILE A 53 3.39 18.17 -1.64
CA ILE A 53 2.62 18.37 -2.88
C ILE A 53 1.41 19.28 -2.63
N LEU A 54 0.63 19.00 -1.57
CA LEU A 54 -0.56 19.79 -1.26
C LEU A 54 -0.22 21.24 -0.90
N LYS A 55 0.88 21.48 -0.18
CA LYS A 55 1.41 22.83 0.08
C LYS A 55 1.74 23.55 -1.23
N GLU A 56 2.37 22.87 -2.19
CA GLU A 56 2.72 23.46 -3.49
C GLU A 56 1.47 23.81 -4.31
N PHE A 57 0.45 22.95 -4.31
CA PHE A 57 -0.83 23.25 -4.96
C PHE A 57 -1.57 24.40 -4.27
N ALA A 58 -1.68 24.36 -2.94
CA ALA A 58 -2.40 25.37 -2.17
C ALA A 58 -1.68 26.72 -2.14
N GLY A 59 -0.34 26.73 -2.18
CA GLY A 59 0.48 27.94 -2.22
C GLY A 59 0.33 28.76 -3.51
N ARG A 60 -0.21 28.16 -4.58
CA ARG A 60 -0.62 28.89 -5.80
C ARG A 60 -1.89 29.72 -5.62
N ILE A 61 -2.69 29.41 -4.59
CA ILE A 61 -3.95 30.11 -4.31
C ILE A 61 -3.65 31.32 -3.42
N GLN A 62 -3.91 32.52 -3.92
CA GLN A 62 -3.82 33.75 -3.13
C GLN A 62 -5.20 34.12 -2.58
N ILE A 63 -5.35 34.17 -1.26
CA ILE A 63 -6.59 34.62 -0.62
C ILE A 63 -6.45 36.09 -0.29
N ARG A 64 -7.29 36.95 -0.88
CA ARG A 64 -7.25 38.42 -0.69
C ARG A 64 -5.86 39.02 -0.96
N GLY A 65 -5.14 38.50 -1.96
CA GLY A 65 -3.82 38.97 -2.37
C GLY A 65 -2.67 38.67 -1.39
N LYS A 66 -2.91 37.93 -0.31
CA LYS A 66 -1.87 37.48 0.63
C LYS A 66 -1.67 35.98 0.52
N ARG A 67 -0.41 35.53 0.62
CA ARG A 67 -0.09 34.11 0.77
C ARG A 67 -0.51 33.64 2.17
N LEU A 68 -1.06 32.43 2.23
CA LEU A 68 -1.37 31.76 3.49
C LEU A 68 -0.07 31.49 4.27
N PRO A 69 -0.08 31.61 5.61
CA PRO A 69 1.08 31.27 6.41
C PRO A 69 1.36 29.77 6.32
N GLU A 70 2.63 29.40 6.35
CA GLU A 70 3.07 28.03 6.07
C GLU A 70 2.48 26.99 7.05
N TRP A 71 2.44 27.32 8.35
CA TRP A 71 1.88 26.43 9.38
C TRP A 71 0.39 26.10 9.13
N LEU A 72 -0.36 27.03 8.52
CA LEU A 72 -1.77 26.84 8.21
C LEU A 72 -1.92 25.94 6.97
N LEU A 73 -1.08 26.13 5.95
CA LEU A 73 -1.04 25.24 4.78
C LEU A 73 -0.70 23.81 5.17
N THR A 74 0.29 23.62 6.06
CA THR A 74 0.66 22.30 6.58
C THR A 74 -0.49 21.64 7.33
N THR A 75 -1.15 22.37 8.23
CA THR A 75 -2.31 21.86 8.97
C THR A 75 -3.47 21.48 8.03
N LEU A 76 -3.77 22.32 7.05
CA LEU A 76 -4.82 22.05 6.06
C LEU A 76 -4.48 20.82 5.21
N ALA A 77 -3.24 20.70 4.74
CA ALA A 77 -2.79 19.53 3.99
C ALA A 77 -2.92 18.25 4.80
N PHE A 78 -2.52 18.28 6.08
CA PHE A 78 -2.68 17.14 6.98
C PHE A 78 -4.15 16.74 7.15
N ILE A 79 -5.04 17.71 7.40
CA ILE A 79 -6.48 17.45 7.51
C ILE A 79 -7.04 16.84 6.22
N VAL A 80 -6.67 17.39 5.05
CA VAL A 80 -7.12 16.87 3.75
C VAL A 80 -6.68 15.42 3.55
N ILE A 81 -5.42 15.07 3.88
CA ILE A 81 -4.91 13.70 3.78
C ILE A 81 -5.70 12.76 4.69
N VAL A 82 -5.93 13.16 5.94
CA VAL A 82 -6.69 12.36 6.91
C VAL A 82 -8.11 12.12 6.40
N LEU A 83 -8.82 13.18 5.99
CA LEU A 83 -10.18 13.07 5.47
C LEU A 83 -10.25 12.24 4.18
N ALA A 84 -9.30 12.41 3.26
CA ALA A 84 -9.24 11.63 2.03
C ALA A 84 -9.02 10.13 2.34
N THR A 85 -8.15 9.82 3.30
CA THR A 85 -7.90 8.45 3.74
C THR A 85 -9.14 7.81 4.33
N PHE A 86 -9.83 8.52 5.25
CA PHE A 86 -11.10 8.05 5.82
C PHE A 86 -12.16 7.85 4.74
N GLY A 87 -12.31 8.80 3.81
CA GLY A 87 -13.27 8.69 2.72
C GLY A 87 -13.01 7.49 1.80
N VAL A 88 -11.74 7.18 1.50
CA VAL A 88 -11.38 5.99 0.71
C VAL A 88 -11.73 4.71 1.48
N VAL A 89 -11.42 4.64 2.77
CA VAL A 89 -11.75 3.48 3.62
C VAL A 89 -13.25 3.25 3.67
N GLU A 90 -14.02 4.31 3.91
CA GLU A 90 -15.48 4.26 3.96
C GLU A 90 -16.06 3.82 2.62
N MET A 91 -15.57 4.41 1.52
CA MET A 91 -15.99 4.04 0.17
C MET A 91 -15.71 2.55 -0.11
N VAL A 92 -14.51 2.06 0.18
CA VAL A 92 -14.17 0.65 -0.04
C VAL A 92 -15.04 -0.28 0.81
N THR A 93 -15.21 0.05 2.10
CA THR A 93 -16.04 -0.73 3.03
C THR A 93 -17.49 -0.80 2.55
N TYR A 94 -18.07 0.34 2.20
CA TYR A 94 -19.43 0.42 1.70
C TYR A 94 -19.62 -0.35 0.39
N ASN A 95 -18.66 -0.26 -0.54
CA ASN A 95 -18.72 -1.02 -1.79
C ASN A 95 -18.65 -2.54 -1.53
N LEU A 96 -17.83 -2.99 -0.58
CA LEU A 96 -17.75 -4.40 -0.20
C LEU A 96 -19.03 -4.90 0.45
N GLU A 97 -19.63 -4.12 1.36
CA GLU A 97 -20.93 -4.44 1.94
C GLU A 97 -22.02 -4.56 0.87
N LEU A 98 -22.02 -3.64 -0.10
CA LEU A 98 -22.96 -3.66 -1.21
C LEU A 98 -22.79 -4.91 -2.08
N ILE A 99 -21.55 -5.33 -2.34
CA ILE A 99 -21.26 -6.59 -3.03
C ILE A 99 -21.83 -7.75 -2.22
N ILE A 100 -21.54 -7.86 -0.93
CA ILE A 100 -22.02 -8.95 -0.06
C ILE A 100 -23.55 -9.05 -0.09
N ILE A 101 -24.26 -7.92 0.03
CA ILE A 101 -25.72 -7.88 0.03
C ILE A 101 -26.30 -8.26 -1.33
N ARG A 102 -25.68 -7.81 -2.43
CA ARG A 102 -26.17 -8.07 -3.80
C ARG A 102 -25.67 -9.37 -4.40
N PHE A 103 -24.69 -10.01 -3.78
CA PHE A 103 -24.06 -11.22 -4.26
C PHE A 103 -25.05 -12.35 -4.56
N PRO A 104 -26.06 -12.63 -3.71
CA PRO A 104 -27.07 -13.65 -4.03
C PRO A 104 -27.86 -13.32 -5.30
N ALA A 105 -28.22 -12.05 -5.52
CA ALA A 105 -28.94 -11.63 -6.72
C ALA A 105 -28.08 -11.75 -8.00
N TYR A 106 -26.75 -11.58 -7.88
CA TYR A 106 -25.82 -11.84 -8.98
C TYR A 106 -25.72 -13.33 -9.31
N ILE A 107 -25.78 -14.21 -8.30
CA ILE A 107 -25.85 -15.66 -8.51
C ILE A 107 -27.13 -16.04 -9.26
N ASP A 108 -28.30 -15.54 -8.83
CA ASP A 108 -29.57 -15.84 -9.49
C ASP A 108 -29.62 -15.38 -10.95
N SER A 109 -29.09 -14.19 -11.23
CA SER A 109 -28.96 -13.68 -12.60
C SER A 109 -28.00 -14.54 -13.43
N SER A 110 -26.94 -15.06 -12.81
CA SER A 110 -25.99 -15.96 -13.47
C SER A 110 -26.61 -17.34 -13.74
N ARG A 111 -27.45 -17.85 -12.83
CA ARG A 111 -28.19 -19.11 -13.02
C ARG A 111 -29.08 -19.03 -14.26
N THR A 112 -29.88 -17.97 -14.40
CA THR A 112 -30.76 -17.78 -15.57
C THR A 112 -30.00 -17.67 -16.90
N LEU A 113 -28.83 -17.03 -16.91
CA LEU A 113 -27.96 -17.00 -18.09
C LEU A 113 -27.40 -18.39 -18.43
N LEU A 114 -26.93 -19.13 -17.44
CA LEU A 114 -26.34 -20.46 -17.65
C LEU A 114 -27.39 -21.51 -18.08
N GLU A 115 -28.64 -21.36 -17.63
CA GLU A 115 -29.76 -22.18 -18.09
C GLU A 115 -30.02 -22.07 -19.59
N SER A 116 -29.71 -20.92 -20.20
CA SER A 116 -29.83 -20.73 -21.65
C SER A 116 -28.78 -21.49 -22.48
N VAL A 117 -27.71 -21.99 -21.83
CA VAL A 117 -26.55 -22.67 -22.46
C VAL A 117 -26.62 -24.21 -22.31
N ARG A 118 -27.69 -24.75 -21.71
CA ARG A 118 -27.91 -26.20 -21.43
C ARG A 118 -27.88 -27.15 -22.65
N THR A 119 -27.68 -26.66 -23.87
CA THR A 119 -27.70 -27.47 -25.09
C THR A 119 -26.40 -28.23 -25.38
N ILE A 120 -25.37 -28.08 -24.54
CA ILE A 120 -24.07 -28.76 -24.68
C ILE A 120 -23.94 -29.87 -23.63
N ASP A 121 -23.93 -31.12 -24.09
CA ASP A 121 -23.72 -32.30 -23.23
C ASP A 121 -22.40 -32.18 -22.44
N GLY A 122 -22.49 -32.38 -21.12
CA GLY A 122 -21.35 -32.29 -20.19
C GLY A 122 -21.11 -30.91 -19.54
N PHE A 123 -21.82 -29.87 -19.97
CA PHE A 123 -21.69 -28.51 -19.42
C PHE A 123 -22.38 -28.34 -18.04
N GLU A 124 -23.36 -29.18 -17.72
CA GLU A 124 -24.13 -29.15 -16.47
C GLU A 124 -23.26 -29.35 -15.21
N MET A 125 -22.34 -30.31 -15.25
CA MET A 125 -21.41 -30.57 -14.14
C MET A 125 -20.43 -29.39 -13.91
N VAL A 126 -20.04 -28.70 -14.98
CA VAL A 126 -19.16 -27.52 -14.91
C VAL A 126 -19.94 -26.33 -14.34
N GLN A 127 -21.19 -26.16 -14.76
CA GLN A 127 -22.10 -25.13 -14.27
C GLN A 127 -22.37 -25.26 -12.77
N GLU A 128 -22.73 -26.46 -12.28
CA GLU A 128 -22.99 -26.70 -10.86
C GLU A 128 -21.74 -26.46 -10.00
N ARG A 129 -20.57 -26.92 -10.45
CA ARG A 129 -19.30 -26.66 -9.75
C ARG A 129 -18.96 -25.18 -9.72
N PHE A 130 -19.21 -24.46 -10.81
CA PHE A 130 -18.92 -23.03 -10.87
C PHE A 130 -19.82 -22.23 -9.94
N ILE A 131 -21.14 -22.50 -9.97
CA ILE A 131 -22.09 -21.82 -9.10
C ILE A 131 -21.81 -22.14 -7.63
N GLY A 132 -21.58 -23.41 -7.27
CA GLY A 132 -21.27 -23.78 -5.88
C GLY A 132 -20.00 -23.10 -5.36
N ARG A 133 -18.97 -22.94 -6.20
CA ARG A 133 -17.74 -22.22 -5.82
C ARG A 133 -17.95 -20.73 -5.61
N ILE A 134 -18.89 -20.11 -6.33
CA ILE A 134 -19.20 -18.70 -6.14
C ILE A 134 -20.10 -18.54 -4.90
N GLU A 135 -21.08 -19.41 -4.68
CA GLU A 135 -21.93 -19.37 -3.48
C GLU A 135 -21.14 -19.52 -2.18
N ASP A 136 -20.11 -20.36 -2.18
CA ASP A 136 -19.22 -20.56 -1.03
C ASP A 136 -18.17 -19.44 -0.87
N PHE A 137 -18.15 -18.43 -1.75
CA PHE A 137 -17.15 -17.36 -1.69
C PHE A 137 -17.42 -16.41 -0.51
N ASP A 138 -16.51 -16.40 0.47
CA ASP A 138 -16.58 -15.51 1.62
C ASP A 138 -15.76 -14.23 1.38
N PHE A 139 -16.43 -13.07 1.41
CA PHE A 139 -15.79 -11.75 1.33
C PHE A 139 -15.26 -11.26 2.68
N LYS A 140 -15.64 -11.88 3.80
CA LYS A 140 -15.19 -11.48 5.15
C LYS A 140 -13.66 -11.42 5.28
N PRO A 141 -12.87 -12.38 4.76
CA PRO A 141 -11.41 -12.32 4.85
C PRO A 141 -10.82 -11.08 4.17
N MET A 142 -11.42 -10.59 3.09
CA MET A 142 -10.99 -9.34 2.44
C MET A 142 -11.25 -8.14 3.35
N LEU A 143 -12.46 -8.05 3.92
CA LEU A 143 -12.80 -6.99 4.87
C LEU A 143 -11.91 -7.04 6.11
N THR A 144 -11.71 -8.22 6.69
CA THR A 144 -10.82 -8.42 7.85
C THR A 144 -9.38 -8.04 7.52
N SER A 145 -8.87 -8.36 6.33
CA SER A 145 -7.52 -7.96 5.91
C SER A 145 -7.37 -6.45 5.78
N LEU A 146 -8.38 -5.77 5.22
CA LEU A 146 -8.42 -4.32 5.14
C LEU A 146 -8.45 -3.69 6.54
N LEU A 147 -9.36 -4.14 7.40
CA LEU A 147 -9.48 -3.66 8.77
C LEU A 147 -8.20 -3.89 9.57
N ASN A 148 -7.55 -5.05 9.42
CA ASN A 148 -6.27 -5.34 10.08
C ASN A 148 -5.15 -4.42 9.59
N GLY A 149 -5.07 -4.13 8.28
CA GLY A 149 -4.12 -3.17 7.74
C GLY A 149 -4.32 -1.76 8.33
N LEU A 150 -5.58 -1.33 8.43
CA LEU A 150 -5.94 -0.05 9.04
C LEU A 150 -5.62 -0.02 10.54
N SER A 151 -5.95 -1.09 11.28
CA SER A 151 -5.59 -1.23 12.69
C SER A 151 -4.06 -1.24 12.89
N GLY A 152 -3.30 -1.82 11.97
CA GLY A 152 -1.84 -1.78 11.98
C GLY A 152 -1.29 -0.35 11.81
N ILE A 153 -1.84 0.42 10.88
CA ILE A 153 -1.47 1.85 10.72
C ILE A 153 -1.90 2.66 11.95
N ALA A 154 -3.12 2.45 12.44
CA ALA A 154 -3.65 3.14 13.62
C ALA A 154 -2.82 2.84 14.88
N GLY A 155 -2.40 1.59 15.07
CA GLY A 155 -1.49 1.21 16.16
C GLY A 155 -0.13 1.91 16.09
N ASN A 156 0.31 2.25 14.88
CA ASN A 156 1.56 2.96 14.63
C ASN A 156 1.41 4.48 14.48
N ILE A 157 0.21 5.05 14.65
CA ILE A 157 -0.08 6.45 14.33
C ILE A 157 0.78 7.43 15.12
N PHE A 158 1.10 7.10 16.37
CA PHE A 158 1.95 7.93 17.23
C PHE A 158 3.36 8.06 16.63
N MET A 159 3.97 6.95 16.21
CA MET A 159 5.29 6.96 15.57
C MET A 159 5.24 7.71 14.23
N ILE A 160 4.19 7.48 13.43
CA ILE A 160 4.00 8.18 12.14
C ILE A 160 3.94 9.70 12.35
N ILE A 161 3.15 10.18 13.31
CA ILE A 161 3.03 11.61 13.63
C ILE A 161 4.38 12.19 14.05
N ILE A 162 5.14 11.49 14.90
CA ILE A 162 6.48 11.91 15.31
C ILE A 162 7.39 12.07 14.09
N TYR A 163 7.47 11.06 13.23
CA TYR A 163 8.33 11.11 12.05
C TYR A 163 7.93 12.19 11.06
N VAL A 164 6.62 12.35 10.79
CA VAL A 164 6.13 13.45 9.96
C VAL A 164 6.53 14.79 10.59
N GLY A 165 6.39 14.94 11.91
CA GLY A 165 6.82 16.13 12.64
C GLY A 165 8.32 16.43 12.49
N PHE A 166 9.17 15.41 12.60
CA PHE A 166 10.61 15.54 12.35
C PHE A 166 10.91 15.95 10.91
N MET A 167 10.30 15.31 9.91
CA MET A 167 10.51 15.65 8.50
C MET A 167 10.06 17.08 8.18
N LEU A 168 8.91 17.51 8.72
CA LEU A 168 8.43 18.88 8.56
C LEU A 168 9.31 19.91 9.27
N ALA A 169 10.01 19.52 10.34
CA ALA A 169 10.96 20.37 11.02
C ALA A 169 12.28 20.50 10.24
N GLU A 170 12.71 19.43 9.54
CA GLU A 170 13.92 19.39 8.70
C GLU A 170 13.73 20.08 7.34
N GLU A 171 12.50 20.17 6.82
CA GLU A 171 12.18 20.87 5.56
C GLU A 171 12.47 22.39 5.61
N LYS A 172 12.76 22.95 6.80
CA LYS A 172 13.02 24.38 7.03
C LYS A 172 14.43 24.85 6.71
#